data_AF-R7GMX2-F1
#
_entry.id   AF-R7GMX2-F1
#
_cell.length_a   1.000
_cell.length_b   1.000
_cell.length_c   1.000
_cell.angle_alpha   90.00
_cell.angle_beta   90.00
_cell.angle_gamma   90.00
#
_symmetry.space_group_name_H-M   'P 1'
#
loop_
_entity.id
_entity.type
_entity.pdbx_description
1 polymer ?
#
loop_
_entity_poly.entity_id
_entity_poly.type
_entity_poly.pdbx_seq_one_letter_code
_entity_poly.pdbx_strand_id
1 'polypeptide(L)'
;MEFRFNPWMLDVDVNATQHDYSKNDYSKEKQLNEELKKAMSFQQSRIFETLGVDPDKILVEKIPLEGSQNVYKFSFMVKGKLLTITNMQAAVYSDEKVFGPEILDHVEVVDIPEGGVMVYEMGNLALAFKHPGHTKEWNCGSVLGVGFIQL
;
A
#
# COMPACT_ATOMS: atom_id res chain seq x y z
N MET A 1 7.12 5.97 -12.89
CA MET A 1 6.75 7.35 -12.49
C MET A 1 6.86 7.43 -10.99
N GLU A 2 7.55 8.45 -10.49
CA GLU A 2 7.82 8.55 -9.06
C GLU A 2 6.66 9.23 -8.31
N PHE A 3 6.23 8.60 -7.22
CA PHE A 3 5.21 9.12 -6.32
C PHE A 3 5.71 9.16 -4.89
N ARG A 4 5.41 10.26 -4.20
CA ARG A 4 5.81 10.48 -2.82
C ARG A 4 4.60 10.36 -1.89
N PHE A 5 4.68 9.40 -0.98
CA PHE A 5 3.76 9.18 0.13
C PHE A 5 4.60 9.06 1.40
N ASN A 6 5.10 10.17 1.93
CA ASN A 6 6.09 10.16 3.02
C ASN A 6 5.67 9.19 4.15
N PRO A 7 6.57 8.30 4.61
CA PRO A 7 8.00 8.23 4.25
C PRO A 7 8.35 7.47 2.96
N TRP A 8 7.37 6.93 2.23
CA TRP A 8 7.60 6.16 1.01
C TRP A 8 7.76 7.03 -0.23
N MET A 9 8.65 6.58 -1.09
CA MET A 9 8.73 6.97 -2.49
C MET A 9 8.64 5.69 -3.32
N LEU A 10 7.80 5.73 -4.34
CA LEU A 10 7.52 4.59 -5.22
C LEU A 10 7.87 4.96 -6.64
N ASP A 11 8.52 4.07 -7.39
CA ASP A 11 8.57 4.15 -8.85
C ASP A 11 7.54 3.19 -9.43
N VAL A 12 6.48 3.76 -10.02
CA VAL A 12 5.28 3.05 -10.42
C VAL A 12 5.12 3.03 -11.93
N ASP A 13 4.84 1.85 -12.47
CA ASP A 13 4.34 1.68 -13.82
C ASP A 13 2.81 1.69 -13.79
N VAL A 14 2.23 2.88 -14.04
CA VAL A 14 0.77 3.09 -14.03
C VAL A 14 0.09 2.26 -15.10
N ASN A 15 0.67 2.16 -16.29
CA ASN A 15 0.10 1.40 -17.41
C ASN A 15 0.09 -0.10 -17.10
N ALA A 16 1.19 -0.63 -16.55
CA ALA A 16 1.23 -2.02 -16.13
C ALA A 16 0.27 -2.30 -14.97
N THR A 17 0.07 -1.34 -14.05
CA THR A 17 -0.91 -1.46 -12.96
C THR A 17 -2.33 -1.52 -13.51
N GLN A 18 -2.70 -0.61 -14.42
CA GLN A 18 -4.02 -0.64 -15.09
C GLN A 18 -4.23 -1.94 -15.88
N HIS A 19 -3.21 -2.41 -16.59
CA HIS A 19 -3.27 -3.67 -17.33
C HIS A 19 -3.46 -4.88 -16.41
N ASP A 20 -2.80 -4.90 -15.24
CA ASP A 20 -2.98 -5.93 -14.22
C ASP A 20 -4.44 -5.97 -13.73
N TYR A 21 -5.01 -4.82 -13.38
CA TYR A 21 -6.42 -4.70 -12.98
C TYR A 21 -7.42 -4.95 -14.12
N SER A 22 -7.01 -4.85 -15.38
CA SER A 22 -7.86 -5.26 -16.51
C SER A 22 -8.06 -6.78 -16.58
N LYS A 23 -7.14 -7.55 -15.99
CA LYS A 23 -7.12 -9.03 -16.02
C LYS A 23 -7.46 -9.66 -14.69
N ASN A 24 -7.10 -9.00 -13.60
CA ASN A 24 -7.19 -9.54 -12.25
C ASN A 24 -8.21 -8.77 -11.42
N ASP A 25 -8.91 -9.51 -10.58
CA ASP A 25 -9.83 -8.97 -9.59
C ASP A 25 -9.43 -9.50 -8.21
N TYR A 26 -8.97 -8.60 -7.34
CA TYR A 26 -8.52 -8.93 -5.98
C TYR A 26 -9.61 -8.72 -4.93
N SER A 27 -10.79 -8.24 -5.33
CA SER A 27 -11.90 -8.04 -4.41
C SER A 27 -12.47 -9.38 -3.94
N LYS A 28 -12.92 -9.42 -2.68
CA LYS A 28 -13.69 -10.54 -2.15
C LYS A 28 -15.20 -10.27 -2.21
N GLU A 29 -15.60 -9.04 -1.86
CA GLU A 29 -17.00 -8.62 -1.77
C GLU A 29 -17.16 -7.24 -2.40
N LYS A 30 -17.78 -7.17 -3.59
CA LYS A 30 -17.96 -5.92 -4.34
C LYS A 30 -18.68 -4.83 -3.56
N GLN A 31 -19.61 -5.22 -2.67
CA GLN A 31 -20.31 -4.28 -1.82
C GLN A 31 -19.36 -3.50 -0.91
N LEU A 32 -18.29 -4.13 -0.40
CA LEU A 32 -17.31 -3.46 0.46
C LEU A 32 -16.48 -2.42 -0.31
N ASN A 33 -16.16 -2.69 -1.59
CA ASN A 33 -15.51 -1.71 -2.46
C ASN A 33 -16.41 -0.48 -2.69
N GLU A 34 -17.70 -0.69 -2.94
CA GLU A 34 -18.68 0.39 -3.07
C GLU A 34 -18.83 1.21 -1.79
N GLU A 35 -18.87 0.55 -0.62
CA GLU A 35 -18.91 1.22 0.68
C GLU A 35 -17.64 2.04 0.92
N LEU A 36 -16.46 1.48 0.63
CA LEU A 36 -15.18 2.17 0.75
C LEU A 36 -15.10 3.43 -0.13
N LYS A 37 -15.52 3.33 -1.40
CA LYS A 37 -15.54 4.48 -2.32
C LYS A 37 -16.44 5.61 -1.81
N LYS A 38 -17.56 5.29 -1.16
CA LYS A 38 -18.47 6.27 -0.56
C LYS A 38 -17.92 6.87 0.74
N ALA A 39 -17.14 6.09 1.49
CA ALA A 39 -16.47 6.52 2.72
C ALA A 39 -15.31 7.50 2.46
N MET A 40 -14.64 7.37 1.32
CA MET A 40 -13.50 8.21 0.96
C MET A 40 -13.92 9.59 0.43
N SER A 41 -13.21 10.61 0.86
CA SER A 41 -13.23 11.92 0.21
C SER A 41 -12.66 11.85 -1.20
N PHE A 42 -12.97 12.84 -2.04
CA PHE A 42 -12.45 12.94 -3.39
C PHE A 42 -10.92 12.83 -3.45
N GLN A 43 -10.20 13.48 -2.53
CA GLN A 43 -8.72 13.46 -2.53
C GLN A 43 -8.16 12.09 -2.16
N GLN A 44 -8.80 11.38 -1.22
CA GLN A 44 -8.39 10.02 -0.84
C GLN A 44 -8.61 9.04 -1.99
N SER A 45 -9.76 9.12 -2.66
CA SER A 45 -10.07 8.26 -3.81
C SER A 45 -9.12 8.46 -4.99
N ARG A 46 -8.59 9.68 -5.18
CA ARG A 46 -7.62 9.98 -6.25
C ARG A 46 -6.28 9.27 -6.09
N ILE A 47 -5.96 8.73 -4.91
CA ILE A 47 -4.75 7.92 -4.72
C ILE A 47 -4.78 6.70 -5.66
N PHE A 48 -5.93 6.04 -5.80
CA PHE A 48 -6.06 4.88 -6.68
C PHE A 48 -5.89 5.26 -8.15
N GLU A 49 -6.58 6.32 -8.60
CA GLU A 49 -6.47 6.83 -9.97
C GLU A 49 -5.02 7.17 -10.31
N THR A 50 -4.35 7.89 -9.41
CA THR A 50 -2.95 8.32 -9.57
C THR A 50 -2.00 7.13 -9.74
N LEU A 51 -2.27 6.03 -9.05
CA LEU A 51 -1.46 4.81 -9.10
C LEU A 51 -1.91 3.82 -10.19
N GLY A 52 -2.98 4.12 -10.94
CA GLY A 52 -3.55 3.22 -11.94
C GLY A 52 -4.31 2.02 -11.37
N VAL A 53 -4.72 2.12 -10.10
CA VAL A 53 -5.44 1.07 -9.37
C VAL A 53 -6.94 1.19 -9.62
N ASP A 54 -7.61 0.07 -9.90
CA ASP A 54 -9.06 0.00 -10.00
C ASP A 54 -9.69 -0.27 -8.62
N PRO A 55 -10.32 0.74 -7.96
CA PRO A 55 -10.84 0.59 -6.60
C PRO A 55 -11.98 -0.43 -6.50
N ASP A 56 -12.59 -0.86 -7.60
CA ASP A 56 -13.64 -1.89 -7.60
C ASP A 56 -13.08 -3.31 -7.51
N LYS A 57 -11.76 -3.45 -7.65
CA LYS A 57 -11.07 -4.74 -7.73
C LYS A 57 -10.00 -4.91 -6.65
N ILE A 58 -9.98 -4.05 -5.64
CA ILE A 58 -9.06 -4.17 -4.50
C ILE A 58 -9.65 -5.04 -3.40
N LEU A 59 -8.79 -5.60 -2.56
CA LEU A 59 -9.23 -6.33 -1.38
C LEU A 59 -9.71 -5.32 -0.31
N VAL A 60 -10.94 -5.48 0.16
CA VAL A 60 -11.52 -4.68 1.26
C VAL A 60 -12.06 -5.61 2.33
N GLU A 61 -11.79 -5.27 3.58
CA GLU A 61 -12.24 -5.96 4.79
C GLU A 61 -12.83 -4.93 5.75
N LYS A 62 -13.98 -5.25 6.35
CA LYS A 62 -14.60 -4.42 7.37
C LYS A 62 -14.23 -4.97 8.74
N ILE A 63 -13.52 -4.17 9.53
CA ILE A 63 -13.10 -4.52 10.88
C ILE A 63 -14.07 -3.85 11.86
N PRO A 64 -14.88 -4.63 12.61
CA PRO A 64 -15.72 -4.07 13.66
C PRO A 64 -14.83 -3.65 14.84
N LEU A 65 -14.92 -2.38 15.25
CA LEU A 65 -14.37 -1.93 16.52
C LEU A 65 -15.49 -1.84 17.56
N GLU A 66 -15.19 -2.17 18.82
CA GLU A 66 -16.12 -1.96 19.92
C GLU A 66 -16.43 -0.46 20.03
N GLY A 67 -17.73 -0.09 20.01
CA GLY A 67 -18.15 1.31 20.11
C GLY A 67 -18.74 1.95 18.84
N SER A 68 -19.13 1.15 17.84
CA SER A 68 -19.94 1.50 16.64
C SER A 68 -19.22 2.06 15.41
N GLN A 69 -17.94 2.41 15.51
CA GLN A 69 -17.17 2.83 14.33
C GLN A 69 -16.62 1.61 13.59
N ASN A 70 -16.91 1.52 12.29
CA ASN A 70 -16.33 0.50 11.43
C ASN A 70 -15.05 1.06 10.81
N VAL A 71 -14.00 0.24 10.79
CA VAL A 71 -12.79 0.55 10.02
C VAL A 71 -12.80 -0.28 8.75
N TYR A 72 -12.65 0.36 7.60
CA TYR A 72 -12.39 -0.35 6.37
C TYR A 72 -10.88 -0.49 6.21
N LYS A 73 -10.40 -1.72 6.28
CA LYS A 73 -9.05 -2.07 5.87
C LYS A 73 -9.08 -2.47 4.41
N PHE A 74 -8.15 -1.96 3.62
CA PHE A 74 -8.05 -2.33 2.22
C PHE A 74 -6.61 -2.56 1.80
N SER A 75 -6.43 -3.33 0.73
CA SER A 75 -5.12 -3.66 0.19
C SER A 75 -5.19 -3.72 -1.33
N PHE A 76 -4.18 -3.15 -1.98
CA PHE A 76 -4.13 -3.03 -3.43
C PHE A 76 -2.70 -3.22 -3.95
N MET A 77 -2.59 -3.74 -5.16
CA MET A 77 -1.32 -4.01 -5.82
C MET A 77 -0.97 -2.86 -6.75
N VAL A 78 0.31 -2.51 -6.81
CA VAL A 78 0.85 -1.54 -7.75
C VAL A 78 2.04 -2.18 -8.46
N LYS A 79 2.16 -2.03 -9.77
CA LYS A 79 3.35 -2.48 -10.51
C LYS A 79 4.43 -1.41 -10.39
N GLY A 80 5.63 -1.84 -10.01
CA GLY A 80 6.71 -0.92 -9.70
C GLY A 80 7.61 -1.42 -8.57
N LYS A 81 8.30 -0.49 -7.91
CA LYS A 81 9.23 -0.77 -6.82
C LYS A 81 9.21 0.31 -5.75
N LEU A 82 9.60 -0.07 -4.54
CA LEU A 82 9.88 0.86 -3.44
C LEU A 82 11.24 1.51 -3.71
N LEU A 83 11.27 2.84 -3.79
CA LEU A 83 12.52 3.61 -3.82
C LEU A 83 13.01 3.94 -2.41
N THR A 84 12.07 4.11 -1.48
CA THR A 84 12.38 4.23 -0.05
C THR A 84 11.63 3.20 0.78
N ILE A 85 12.23 2.80 1.88
CA ILE A 85 11.59 2.05 2.97
C ILE A 85 11.93 2.72 4.30
N THR A 86 11.17 2.38 5.33
CA THR A 86 11.45 2.84 6.70
C THR A 86 12.55 2.00 7.35
N ASN A 87 13.23 2.55 8.36
CA ASN A 87 14.18 1.81 9.20
C ASN A 87 13.60 0.52 9.82
N MET A 88 12.32 0.51 10.19
CA MET A 88 11.66 -0.72 10.68
C MET A 88 11.48 -1.77 9.59
N GLN A 89 11.15 -1.35 8.36
CA GLN A 89 11.08 -2.26 7.22
C GLN A 89 12.47 -2.78 6.85
N ALA A 90 13.49 -1.92 6.87
CA ALA A 90 14.88 -2.31 6.63
C ALA A 90 15.32 -3.40 7.61
N ALA A 91 15.05 -3.23 8.90
CA ALA A 91 15.39 -4.23 9.93
C ALA A 91 14.77 -5.62 9.68
N VAL A 92 13.58 -5.69 9.06
CA VAL A 92 12.93 -6.95 8.69
C VAL A 92 13.46 -7.48 7.37
N TYR A 93 13.59 -6.62 6.36
CA TYR A 93 13.92 -7.02 4.99
C TYR A 93 15.40 -7.39 4.82
N SER A 94 16.30 -6.79 5.60
CA SER A 94 17.72 -7.11 5.58
C SER A 94 18.07 -8.43 6.30
N ASP A 95 17.10 -9.10 6.93
CA ASP A 95 17.32 -10.43 7.49
C ASP A 95 17.56 -11.45 6.37
N GLU A 96 18.61 -12.26 6.50
CA GLU A 96 19.01 -13.33 5.57
C GLU A 96 17.88 -14.31 5.23
N LYS A 97 16.94 -14.52 6.15
CA LYS A 97 15.78 -15.40 5.95
C LYS A 97 14.66 -14.74 5.17
N VAL A 98 14.71 -13.42 4.97
CA VAL A 98 13.70 -12.64 4.27
C VAL A 98 14.21 -12.28 2.88
N PHE A 99 15.17 -11.36 2.77
CA PHE A 99 15.84 -11.03 1.49
C PHE A 99 17.35 -10.91 1.58
N GLY A 100 17.93 -10.72 2.76
CA GLY A 100 19.35 -10.47 2.94
C GLY A 100 19.73 -8.99 2.94
N PRO A 101 20.91 -8.64 3.48
CA PRO A 101 21.34 -7.25 3.65
C PRO A 101 21.57 -6.51 2.32
N GLU A 102 21.79 -7.22 1.21
CA GLU A 102 22.06 -6.65 -0.12
C GLU A 102 20.90 -5.79 -0.63
N ILE A 103 19.68 -5.98 -0.12
CA ILE A 103 18.54 -5.14 -0.52
C ILE A 103 18.74 -3.66 -0.18
N LEU A 104 19.56 -3.35 0.83
CA LEU A 104 19.86 -1.98 1.24
C LEU A 104 20.71 -1.21 0.21
N ASP A 105 21.34 -1.90 -0.74
CA ASP A 105 22.02 -1.27 -1.87
C ASP A 105 21.04 -0.78 -2.96
N HIS A 106 19.78 -1.19 -2.87
CA HIS A 106 18.76 -0.95 -3.90
C HIS A 106 17.62 -0.03 -3.45
N VAL A 107 17.61 0.39 -2.18
CA VAL A 107 16.53 1.18 -1.58
C VAL A 107 17.10 2.15 -0.55
N GLU A 108 16.57 3.36 -0.52
CA GLU A 108 16.93 4.34 0.51
C GLU A 108 16.16 4.04 1.80
N VAL A 109 16.87 4.04 2.93
CA VAL A 109 16.26 3.86 4.26
C VAL A 109 15.97 5.23 4.86
N VAL A 110 14.70 5.47 5.17
CA VAL A 110 14.21 6.68 5.85
C VAL A 110 14.07 6.36 7.34
N ASP A 111 14.80 7.09 8.17
CA ASP A 111 14.73 6.95 9.62
C ASP A 111 13.44 7.56 10.18
N ILE A 112 12.63 6.70 10.80
CA ILE A 112 11.46 7.12 11.56
C ILE A 112 11.84 7.11 13.04
N PRO A 113 11.70 8.25 13.75
CA PRO A 113 11.98 8.33 15.17
C PRO A 113 11.15 7.32 15.97
N GLU A 114 11.66 6.93 17.13
CA GLU A 114 10.93 6.07 18.07
C GLU A 114 9.58 6.72 18.45
N GLY A 115 8.50 5.95 18.35
CA GLY A 115 7.12 6.45 18.52
C GLY A 115 6.54 7.19 17.32
N GLY A 116 7.28 7.30 16.21
CA GLY A 116 6.80 7.88 14.97
C GLY A 116 5.71 7.05 14.29
N VAL A 117 4.83 7.73 13.56
CA VAL A 117 3.71 7.11 12.84
C VAL A 117 4.20 6.54 11.49
N MET A 118 4.00 5.24 11.31
CA MET A 118 4.44 4.48 10.14
C MET A 118 3.33 4.40 9.08
N VAL A 119 2.71 5.54 8.78
CA VAL A 119 1.69 5.66 7.73
C VAL A 119 1.77 7.05 7.09
N TYR A 120 1.37 7.13 5.83
CA TYR A 120 0.98 8.35 5.16
C TYR A 120 -0.47 8.65 5.54
N GLU A 121 -0.68 9.82 6.15
CA GLU A 121 -2.00 10.25 6.62
C GLU A 121 -2.63 11.27 5.66
N MET A 122 -3.93 11.10 5.39
CA MET A 122 -4.74 12.07 4.68
C MET A 122 -6.14 12.11 5.29
N GLY A 123 -6.37 13.02 6.25
CA GLY A 123 -7.63 13.06 7.00
C GLY A 123 -7.78 11.81 7.87
N ASN A 124 -8.87 11.05 7.69
CA ASN A 124 -9.11 9.78 8.39
C ASN A 124 -8.52 8.55 7.65
N LEU A 125 -7.75 8.76 6.58
CA LEU A 125 -7.02 7.71 5.86
C LEU A 125 -5.62 7.56 6.44
N ALA A 126 -5.23 6.33 6.74
CA ALA A 126 -3.87 5.91 7.01
C ALA A 126 -3.42 4.91 5.95
N LEU A 127 -2.28 5.15 5.29
CA LEU A 127 -1.78 4.33 4.18
C LEU A 127 -0.31 3.93 4.41
N ALA A 128 0.02 2.67 4.16
CA ALA A 128 1.39 2.18 4.18
C ALA A 128 1.71 1.38 2.91
N PHE A 129 2.98 1.37 2.52
CA PHE A 129 3.47 0.60 1.39
C PHE A 129 4.53 -0.39 1.83
N LYS A 130 4.48 -1.61 1.28
CA LYS A 130 5.41 -2.68 1.62
C LYS A 130 5.63 -3.64 0.47
N HIS A 131 6.66 -4.46 0.59
CA HIS A 131 6.88 -5.56 -0.36
C HIS A 131 5.75 -6.60 -0.24
N PRO A 132 5.24 -7.13 -1.37
CA PRO A 132 4.21 -8.15 -1.35
C PRO A 132 4.79 -9.53 -0.97
N GLY A 133 4.43 -10.04 0.21
CA GLY A 133 4.99 -11.28 0.78
C GLY A 133 4.67 -12.61 0.08
N HIS A 134 4.15 -12.60 -1.15
CA HIS A 134 3.91 -13.82 -1.94
C HIS A 134 5.13 -14.24 -2.79
N THR A 135 6.18 -13.44 -2.83
CA THR A 135 7.43 -13.72 -3.55
C THR A 135 8.64 -13.50 -2.65
N LYS A 136 9.71 -14.27 -2.93
CA LYS A 136 11.00 -14.18 -2.24
C LYS A 136 11.98 -13.24 -2.94
N GLU A 137 11.60 -12.67 -4.08
CA GLU A 137 12.43 -11.72 -4.81
C GLU A 137 12.11 -10.29 -4.40
N TRP A 138 13.10 -9.51 -3.98
CA TRP A 138 12.93 -8.10 -3.59
C TRP A 138 12.34 -7.25 -4.72
N ASN A 139 13.01 -7.21 -5.88
CA ASN A 139 12.60 -6.42 -7.04
C ASN A 139 11.57 -7.16 -7.92
N CYS A 140 10.54 -7.75 -7.32
CA CYS A 140 9.50 -8.51 -8.00
C CYS A 140 8.56 -7.71 -8.93
N GLY A 141 8.84 -6.41 -9.13
CA GLY A 141 8.04 -5.52 -9.97
C GLY A 141 6.65 -5.21 -9.40
N SER A 142 6.43 -5.43 -8.10
CA SER A 142 5.17 -5.13 -7.44
C SER A 142 5.36 -4.55 -6.03
N VAL A 143 4.46 -3.65 -5.65
CA VAL A 143 4.35 -3.04 -4.31
C VAL A 143 2.93 -3.27 -3.80
N LEU A 144 2.80 -3.57 -2.50
CA LEU A 144 1.51 -3.68 -1.84
C LEU A 144 1.22 -2.40 -1.05
N GLY A 145 0.13 -1.72 -1.42
CA GLY A 145 -0.47 -0.68 -0.59
C GLY A 145 -1.46 -1.29 0.40
N VAL A 146 -1.41 -0.85 1.66
CA VAL A 146 -2.34 -1.25 2.73
C VAL A 146 -2.86 0.01 3.38
N GLY A 147 -4.18 0.18 3.36
CA GLY A 147 -4.83 1.37 3.92
C GLY A 147 -5.92 1.04 4.93
N PHE A 148 -6.20 2.02 5.77
CA PHE A 148 -7.28 2.00 6.75
C PHE A 148 -8.04 3.32 6.67
N ILE A 149 -9.37 3.25 6.66
CA ILE A 149 -10.21 4.43 6.83
C ILE A 149 -11.20 4.18 7.97
N GLN A 150 -11.20 5.10 8.94
CA GLN A 150 -12.10 5.06 10.09
C GLN A 150 -13.31 5.96 9.82
N LEU A 151 -14.51 5.41 9.96
CA LEU A 151 -15.78 6.15 9.85
C LEU A 151 -16.31 6.61 11.21
#